data_AF-A0A933EZX2-F1
#
_entry.id   AF-A0A933EZX2-F1
#
_cell.length_a   1.000
_cell.length_b   1.000
_cell.length_c   1.000
_cell.angle_alpha   90.00
_cell.angle_beta   90.00
_cell.angle_gamma   90.00
#
_symmetry.space_group_name_H-M   'P 1'
#
loop_
_entity.id
_entity.type
_entity.pdbx_description
1 polymer ?
#
loop_
_entity_poly.entity_id
_entity_poly.type
_entity_poly.pdbx_seq_one_letter_code
_entity_poly.pdbx_strand_id
1 'polypeptide(L)'
;MLVALGEQYPALARLLSRCALRRGWSAACRGSWAALLEACATLEPRLVLCDRELAPEHERAALRAIERAAPRALVVFISDFDVANIDRILARAESAGVKPPPGCALSRWDVAPLHQDPAPGRDSDNPSEDRKFP
;
A
#
# COMPACT_ATOMS: atom_id res chain seq x y z
N MET A 1 7.65 14.59 4.25
CA MET A 1 6.68 14.36 3.15
C MET A 1 6.11 12.98 3.30
N LEU A 2 4.83 12.81 3.04
CA LEU A 2 4.16 11.53 3.20
C LEU A 2 4.04 10.76 1.88
N VAL A 3 4.41 9.48 1.95
CA VAL A 3 4.23 8.47 0.91
C VAL A 3 3.19 7.46 1.39
N ALA A 4 2.18 7.15 0.59
CA ALA A 4 1.34 5.97 0.83
C ALA A 4 1.95 4.77 0.10
N LEU A 5 2.09 3.65 0.81
CA LEU A 5 2.65 2.40 0.28
C LEU A 5 1.56 1.33 0.31
N GLY A 6 1.08 0.92 -0.86
CA GLY A 6 0.22 -0.24 -1.02
C GLY A 6 1.06 -1.47 -1.28
N GLU A 7 1.19 -2.35 -0.30
CA GLU A 7 2.01 -3.56 -0.41
C GLU A 7 1.50 -4.62 0.58
N GLN A 8 1.11 -5.79 0.06
CA GLN A 8 0.57 -6.89 0.87
C GLN A 8 1.67 -7.72 1.55
N TYR A 9 2.88 -7.76 0.99
CA TYR A 9 3.99 -8.52 1.53
C TYR A 9 4.79 -7.71 2.58
N PRO A 10 4.80 -8.12 3.86
CA PRO A 10 5.42 -7.34 4.95
C PRO A 10 6.91 -7.02 4.73
N ALA A 11 7.64 -7.94 4.10
CA ALA A 11 9.06 -7.78 3.83
C ALA A 11 9.34 -6.64 2.84
N LEU A 12 8.57 -6.58 1.75
CA LEU A 12 8.69 -5.56 0.73
C LEU A 12 8.21 -4.20 1.25
N ALA A 13 7.10 -4.16 2.00
CA ALA A 13 6.61 -2.94 2.65
C ALA A 13 7.67 -2.31 3.59
N ARG A 14 8.38 -3.15 4.36
CA ARG A 14 9.49 -2.71 5.23
C ARG A 14 10.67 -2.18 4.42
N LEU A 15 11.03 -2.83 3.32
CA LEU A 15 12.11 -2.38 2.44
C LEU A 15 11.78 -1.00 1.83
N LEU A 16 10.59 -0.85 1.25
CA LEU A 16 10.11 0.41 0.67
C LEU A 16 10.09 1.54 1.71
N SER A 17 9.59 1.25 2.91
CA SER A 17 9.58 2.21 4.03
C SER A 17 10.99 2.66 4.40
N ARG A 18 11.97 1.74 4.47
CA ARG A 18 13.36 2.08 4.74
C ARG A 18 13.94 2.97 3.63
N CYS A 19 13.65 2.67 2.37
CA CYS A 19 14.11 3.47 1.23
C CYS A 19 13.53 4.90 1.25
N ALA A 20 12.26 5.05 1.64
CA ALA A 20 11.61 6.35 1.84
C ALA A 20 12.22 7.12 3.02
N LEU A 21 12.42 6.45 4.16
CA LEU A 21 13.04 7.05 5.35
C LEU A 21 14.46 7.55 5.11
N ARG A 22 15.27 6.83 4.33
CA ARG A 22 16.63 7.27 3.92
C ARG A 22 16.62 8.61 3.16
N ARG A 23 15.49 8.98 2.56
CA ARG A 23 15.27 10.26 1.84
C ARG A 23 14.60 11.33 2.71
N GLY A 24 14.38 11.06 4.00
CA GLY A 24 13.66 11.97 4.89
C GLY A 24 12.14 11.96 4.67
N TRP A 25 11.60 10.89 4.09
CA TRP A 25 10.16 10.77 3.83
C TRP A 25 9.50 9.87 4.87
N SER A 26 8.27 10.21 5.22
CA SER A 26 7.38 9.39 6.05
C SER A 26 6.59 8.46 5.14
N ALA A 27 6.38 7.22 5.55
CA ALA A 27 5.65 6.23 4.78
C ALA A 27 4.47 5.65 5.58
N ALA A 28 3.29 5.57 4.95
CA ALA A 28 2.11 4.90 5.50
C ALA A 28 1.86 3.61 4.72
N CYS A 29 2.23 2.47 5.30
CA CYS A 29 2.03 1.15 4.68
C CYS A 29 0.60 0.65 4.85
N ARG A 30 0.03 0.10 3.77
CA ARG A 30 -1.31 -0.45 3.72
C ARG A 30 -1.25 -1.78 2.96
N GLY A 31 -1.69 -2.85 3.63
CA GLY A 31 -1.66 -4.21 3.11
C GLY A 31 -2.84 -4.59 2.22
N SER A 32 -3.80 -3.68 2.04
CA SER A 32 -4.99 -3.93 1.24
C SER A 32 -5.32 -2.70 0.39
N TRP A 33 -5.95 -2.95 -0.75
CA TRP A 33 -6.42 -1.91 -1.66
C TRP A 33 -7.36 -0.90 -0.98
N ALA A 34 -8.31 -1.39 -0.18
CA ALA A 34 -9.25 -0.54 0.55
C ALA A 34 -8.52 0.40 1.53
N ALA A 35 -7.59 -0.14 2.32
CA ALA A 35 -6.83 0.65 3.29
C ALA A 35 -5.86 1.63 2.61
N LEU A 36 -5.37 1.31 1.40
CA LEU A 36 -4.60 2.23 0.58
C LEU A 36 -5.45 3.42 0.11
N LEU A 37 -6.64 3.17 -0.44
CA LEU A 37 -7.52 4.24 -0.89
C LEU A 37 -7.98 5.15 0.26
N GLU A 38 -8.28 4.56 1.42
CA GLU A 38 -8.59 5.32 2.63
C GLU A 38 -7.40 6.21 3.05
N ALA A 39 -6.18 5.67 3.04
CA ALA A 39 -4.98 6.45 3.33
C ALA A 39 -4.75 7.58 2.33
N CYS A 40 -5.02 7.35 1.04
CA CYS A 40 -4.95 8.38 0.01
C CYS A 40 -5.93 9.53 0.29
N ALA A 41 -7.17 9.21 0.66
CA ALA A 41 -8.20 10.20 0.93
C ALA A 41 -7.96 10.97 2.25
N THR A 42 -7.41 10.31 3.27
CA THR A 42 -7.28 10.90 4.61
C THR A 42 -5.96 11.62 4.83
N LEU A 43 -4.88 11.13 4.23
CA LEU A 43 -3.54 11.64 4.51
C LEU A 43 -2.97 12.54 3.40
N GLU A 44 -3.67 12.65 2.27
CA GLU A 44 -3.27 13.43 1.10
C GLU A 44 -1.78 13.25 0.72
N PRO A 45 -1.33 12.01 0.44
CA PRO A 45 0.06 11.73 0.14
C PRO A 45 0.52 12.46 -1.13
N ARG A 46 1.81 12.80 -1.21
CA ARG A 46 2.42 13.38 -2.41
C ARG A 46 2.92 12.32 -3.39
N LEU A 47 3.12 11.11 -2.89
CA LEU A 47 3.54 9.94 -3.66
C LEU A 47 2.76 8.73 -3.17
N VAL A 48 2.25 7.95 -4.11
CA VAL A 48 1.65 6.64 -3.86
C VAL A 48 2.50 5.62 -4.60
N LEU A 49 3.09 4.69 -3.85
CA LEU A 49 3.69 3.49 -4.42
C LEU A 49 2.70 2.35 -4.23
N CYS A 50 2.23 1.76 -5.32
CA CYS A 50 1.25 0.69 -5.28
C CYS A 50 1.82 -0.55 -5.95
N ASP A 51 1.90 -1.66 -5.23
CA ASP A 51 2.10 -2.96 -5.86
C ASP A 51 0.97 -3.21 -6.89
N ARG A 52 1.35 -3.67 -8.09
CA ARG A 52 0.42 -4.03 -9.16
C ARG A 52 -0.51 -5.15 -8.74
N GLU A 53 -0.05 -6.09 -7.91
CA GLU A 53 -0.86 -7.22 -7.45
C GLU A 53 -1.87 -6.83 -6.37
N LEU A 54 -1.67 -5.69 -5.70
CA LEU A 54 -2.59 -5.22 -4.67
C LEU A 54 -3.91 -4.70 -5.26
N ALA A 55 -3.89 -4.16 -6.48
CA ALA A 55 -5.07 -3.58 -7.10
C ALA A 55 -6.01 -4.66 -7.67
N PRO A 56 -7.30 -4.65 -7.34
CA PRO A 56 -8.25 -5.67 -7.80
C PRO A 56 -8.63 -5.54 -9.29
N GLU A 57 -8.35 -4.38 -9.89
CA GLU A 57 -8.71 -4.03 -11.26
C GLU A 57 -7.47 -3.72 -12.09
N HIS A 58 -7.65 -3.59 -13.40
CA HIS A 58 -6.57 -3.19 -14.30
C HIS A 58 -5.99 -1.83 -13.89
N GLU A 59 -4.67 -1.63 -14.10
CA GLU A 59 -3.91 -0.46 -13.65
C GLU A 59 -4.58 0.89 -13.93
N ARG A 60 -5.23 1.04 -15.09
CA ARG A 60 -5.90 2.28 -15.46
C ARG A 60 -7.06 2.63 -14.54
N ALA A 61 -7.81 1.63 -14.06
CA ALA A 61 -8.91 1.84 -13.15
C ALA A 61 -8.42 2.09 -11.72
N ALA A 62 -7.37 1.36 -11.30
CA ALA A 62 -6.65 1.59 -10.06
C ALA A 62 -6.08 3.01 -9.98
N LEU A 63 -5.42 3.47 -11.05
CA LEU A 63 -4.90 4.83 -11.16
C LEU A 63 -6.01 5.86 -10.97
N ARG A 64 -7.13 5.73 -11.69
CA ARG A 64 -8.27 6.64 -11.57
C ARG A 64 -8.88 6.65 -10.17
N ALA A 65 -8.84 5.53 -9.44
CA ALA A 65 -9.32 5.48 -8.06
C ALA A 65 -8.38 6.24 -7.13
N ILE A 66 -7.07 6.04 -7.26
CA ILE A 66 -6.06 6.76 -6.48
C ILE A 66 -6.08 8.26 -6.82
N GLU A 67 -6.17 8.65 -8.08
CA GLU A 67 -6.25 10.05 -8.52
C GLU A 67 -7.50 10.76 -7.99
N ARG A 68 -8.62 10.03 -7.83
CA ARG A 68 -9.82 10.59 -7.19
C ARG A 68 -9.63 10.81 -5.69
N ALA A 69 -8.96 9.89 -5.02
CA ALA A 69 -8.71 9.96 -3.58
C ALA A 69 -7.59 10.97 -3.23
N ALA A 70 -6.55 11.06 -4.06
CA ALA A 70 -5.39 11.90 -3.87
C ALA A 70 -4.98 12.57 -5.20
N PRO A 71 -5.71 13.60 -5.67
CA PRO A 71 -5.52 14.22 -6.99
C PRO A 71 -4.18 14.94 -7.19
N ARG A 72 -3.43 15.14 -6.12
CA ARG A 72 -2.11 15.78 -6.13
C ARG A 72 -0.96 14.79 -5.96
N ALA A 73 -1.27 13.50 -5.81
CA ALA A 73 -0.26 12.47 -5.65
C ALA A 73 0.36 12.11 -7.00
N LEU A 74 1.68 11.92 -7.02
CA LEU A 74 2.30 11.12 -8.05
C LEU A 74 2.02 9.65 -7.74
N VAL A 75 1.51 8.89 -8.71
CA VAL A 75 1.24 7.45 -8.54
C VAL A 75 2.28 6.65 -9.31
N VAL A 76 2.87 5.66 -8.65
CA VAL A 76 3.81 4.73 -9.26
C VAL A 76 3.36 3.31 -8.93
N PHE A 77 3.13 2.52 -9.97
CA PHE A 77 2.92 1.08 -9.83
C PHE A 77 4.28 0.36 -9.78
N ILE A 78 4.43 -0.54 -8.81
CA ILE A 78 5.65 -1.32 -8.58
C ILE A 78 5.35 -2.78 -8.88
N SER A 79 6.28 -3.46 -9.55
CA SER A 79 6.29 -4.92 -9.70
C SER A 79 7.48 -5.54 -8.97
N ASP A 80 7.51 -6.87 -8.85
CA ASP A 80 8.63 -7.61 -8.24
C ASP A 80 10.00 -7.28 -8.85
N PHE A 81 10.04 -6.99 -10.17
CA PHE A 81 11.28 -6.63 -10.88
C PHE A 81 11.77 -5.21 -10.55
N ASP A 82 10.89 -4.36 -10.05
CA ASP A 82 11.18 -2.97 -9.73
C ASP A 82 11.84 -2.82 -8.36
N VAL A 83 11.79 -3.86 -7.51
CA VAL A 83 12.35 -3.85 -6.15
C VAL A 83 13.85 -3.54 -6.17
N ALA A 84 14.59 -4.09 -7.12
CA ALA A 84 16.02 -3.80 -7.30
C ALA A 84 16.30 -2.35 -7.74
N ASN A 85 15.29 -1.66 -8.28
CA ASN A 85 15.38 -0.31 -8.85
C ASN A 85 14.64 0.75 -8.02
N ILE A 86 14.18 0.42 -6.80
CA ILE A 86 13.42 1.32 -5.92
C ILE A 86 14.12 2.68 -5.79
N ASP A 87 15.43 2.69 -5.57
CA ASP A 87 16.16 3.95 -5.37
C ASP A 87 16.12 4.86 -6.62
N ARG A 88 16.11 4.29 -7.82
CA ARG A 88 15.97 5.03 -9.09
C ARG A 88 14.54 5.54 -9.28
N ILE A 89 13.54 4.73 -8.92
CA ILE A 89 12.12 5.13 -8.97
C ILE A 89 11.88 6.34 -8.07
N LEU A 90 12.37 6.30 -6.83
CA LEU A 90 12.23 7.39 -5.87
C LEU A 90 12.98 8.66 -6.34
N ALA A 91 14.19 8.53 -6.91
CA ALA A 91 14.93 9.67 -7.46
C ALA A 91 14.21 10.33 -8.66
N ARG A 92 13.49 9.54 -9.46
CA ARG A 92 12.67 10.07 -10.56
C ARG A 92 11.46 10.85 -10.01
N ALA A 93 10.84 10.37 -8.94
CA ALA A 93 9.76 11.09 -8.27
C ALA A 93 10.25 12.46 -7.73
N GLU A 94 11.43 12.52 -7.10
CA GLU A 94 12.06 13.77 -6.66
C GLU A 94 12.25 14.76 -7.80
N SER A 95 12.78 14.26 -8.93
CA SER A 95 12.98 15.05 -10.15
C SER A 95 11.68 15.56 -10.75
N ALA A 96 10.57 14.83 -10.55
CA ALA A 96 9.22 15.23 -10.95
C ALA A 96 8.55 16.22 -9.98
N GLY A 97 9.25 16.67 -8.94
CA GLY A 97 8.76 17.69 -8.00
C GLY A 97 8.19 17.15 -6.70
N VAL A 98 8.28 15.84 -6.45
CA VAL A 98 7.93 15.23 -5.15
C VAL A 98 9.05 15.53 -4.15
N LYS A 99 8.95 16.66 -3.44
CA LYS A 99 9.96 17.11 -2.46
C LYS A 99 9.43 17.07 -1.03
N PRO A 100 10.26 16.69 -0.03
CA PRO A 100 9.91 16.89 1.36
C PRO A 100 9.64 18.37 1.66
N PRO A 101 8.60 18.73 2.43
CA PRO A 101 8.44 20.09 2.90
C PRO A 101 9.66 20.47 3.76
N PRO A 102 10.17 21.71 3.64
CA PRO A 102 11.26 22.17 4.48
C PRO A 102 10.86 22.09 5.96
N GLY A 103 11.74 21.52 6.81
CA GLY A 103 11.52 21.41 8.26
C GLY A 103 10.80 20.16 8.75
N CYS A 104 10.57 19.14 7.90
CA CYS A 104 10.00 17.85 8.32
C CYS A 104 11.02 17.06 9.18
N ALA A 105 10.98 17.26 10.50
CA ALA A 105 11.66 16.38 11.45
C ALA A 105 11.05 14.98 11.38
N LEU A 106 11.92 13.95 11.37
CA LEU A 106 11.57 12.54 11.24
C LEU A 106 10.68 12.06 12.41
N SER A 107 9.35 12.20 12.28
CA SER A 107 8.43 11.37 13.04
C SER A 107 8.39 9.99 12.37
N ARG A 108 9.08 9.03 12.99
CA ARG A 108 8.72 7.61 12.87
C ARG A 108 7.23 7.48 13.21
N TRP A 109 6.49 6.52 12.63
CA TRP A 109 5.49 5.72 13.35
C TRP A 109 4.74 4.68 12.50
N ASP A 110 4.32 3.65 13.24
CA ASP A 110 3.32 2.59 13.08
C ASP A 110 3.09 1.94 11.72
N VAL A 111 3.77 0.80 11.58
CA VAL A 111 3.24 -0.34 10.83
C VAL A 111 1.98 -0.78 11.58
N ALA A 112 0.80 -0.33 11.13
CA ALA A 112 -0.44 -1.00 11.52
C ALA A 112 -0.24 -2.50 11.25
N PRO A 113 -0.61 -3.40 12.18
CA PRO A 113 -0.54 -4.83 11.91
C PRO A 113 -1.26 -5.06 10.59
N LEU A 114 -0.52 -5.51 9.57
CA LEU A 114 -1.12 -6.07 8.37
C LEU A 114 -2.12 -7.09 8.91
N HIS A 115 -3.40 -6.87 8.63
CA HIS A 115 -4.49 -7.72 9.10
C HIS A 115 -3.99 -9.15 9.03
N GLN A 116 -3.82 -9.78 10.21
CA GLN A 116 -3.64 -11.21 10.24
C GLN A 116 -4.88 -11.76 9.56
N ASP A 117 -4.67 -12.51 8.48
CA ASP A 117 -5.73 -13.32 7.89
C ASP A 117 -6.53 -13.98 9.01
N PRO A 118 -7.86 -14.05 8.91
CA PRO A 118 -8.63 -14.87 9.83
C PRO A 118 -8.03 -16.28 9.80
N ALA A 119 -7.61 -16.76 10.97
CA ALA A 119 -7.01 -18.07 11.12
C ALA A 119 -7.83 -19.15 10.39
N PRO A 120 -7.21 -20.14 9.72
CA PRO A 120 -7.94 -21.28 9.22
C PRO A 120 -8.40 -22.11 10.41
N GLY A 121 -9.66 -21.95 10.78
CA GLY A 121 -10.30 -22.75 11.82
C GLY A 121 -11.81 -22.52 11.75
N ARG A 122 -12.66 -23.52 11.57
CA ARG A 122 -12.50 -24.98 11.56
C ARG A 122 -13.57 -25.52 10.64
N ASP A 123 -13.20 -26.46 9.77
CA ASP A 123 -14.11 -27.55 9.43
C ASP A 123 -14.51 -28.24 10.73
N SER A 124 -15.76 -28.07 11.15
CA SER A 124 -16.51 -28.95 12.06
C SER A 124 -17.87 -28.31 12.30
N ASP A 125 -18.83 -28.57 11.41
CA ASP A 125 -20.19 -28.87 11.82
C ASP A 125 -20.90 -29.56 10.66
N ASN A 126 -20.69 -30.88 10.63
CA ASN A 126 -21.57 -31.83 9.97
C ASN A 126 -22.60 -32.29 11.02
N PRO A 127 -23.83 -31.78 11.05
CA PRO A 127 -24.92 -32.46 11.71
C PRO A 127 -25.64 -33.31 10.66
N SER A 128 -25.32 -34.60 10.71
CA SER A 128 -26.24 -35.74 10.60
C SER A 128 -27.44 -35.60 9.66
N GLU A 129 -27.42 -36.45 8.63
CA GLU A 129 -28.60 -36.93 7.93
C GLU A 129 -29.72 -37.30 8.91
N ASP A 130 -30.86 -36.62 8.83
CA ASP A 130 -32.12 -37.16 9.32
C ASP A 130 -33.28 -36.67 8.42
N ARG A 131 -33.70 -37.59 7.54
CA ARG A 131 -35.08 -37.84 7.07
C ARG A 131 -35.79 -36.76 6.23
N LYS A 132 -36.07 -37.11 4.97
CA LYS A 132 -37.39 -37.59 4.51
C LYS A 132 -37.35 -37.80 2.98
N PHE A 133 -37.51 -39.04 2.53
CA PHE A 133 -37.94 -39.33 1.15
C PHE A 133 -39.47 -39.41 1.12
N PRO A 134 -40.16 -38.80 0.14
CA PRO A 134 -41.46 -39.28 -0.32
C PRO A 134 -41.31 -40.56 -1.17
#